data_AF-A0A537JT01-F1
#
_entry.id   AF-A0A537JT01-F1
#
_cell.length_a   1.000
_cell.length_b   1.000
_cell.length_c   1.000
_cell.angle_alpha   90.00
_cell.angle_beta   90.00
_cell.angle_gamma   90.00
#
_symmetry.space_group_name_H-M   'P 1'
#
loop_
_entity.id
_entity.type
_entity.pdbx_description
1 polymer ?
#
loop_
_entity_poly.entity_id
_entity_poly.type
_entity_poly.pdbx_seq_one_letter_code
_entity_poly.pdbx_strand_id
1 'polypeptide(L)'
;MADNSDDETLDNLTDPQLENLMEEAISINETDTVIPKQETENMEVHHHPNLHHKKKHWKEYFLEFLMIFLAVTMGFIAENIREHITEEKNAKRFLETYHNELLQQQQQLINFENRFKDKLIVCDSIVEIYNNGEENKMLDYLGNSAYRAKGIINIPFNTSSYEQMVSSGALRYITNVNLRDSIASYKNQIDFAKAYNNEITDGLIKNTFEIGKLEDLHDYIPADTSSSFDFLSHVPVMKPFQKLTEEQRRQLITFYVSYMAQAQSNLRRLRIMYNSNKALVEMINRELNK
;
A
#
# COMPACT_ATOMS: atom_id res chain seq x y z
N MET A 1 -29.02 50.41 14.98
CA MET A 1 -28.10 51.01 15.96
C MET A 1 -27.06 49.95 16.29
N ALA A 2 -25.81 50.23 15.86
CA ALA A 2 -24.52 49.61 16.17
C ALA A 2 -24.37 48.08 15.98
N ASP A 3 -23.64 47.59 14.95
CA ASP A 3 -22.15 47.45 14.81
C ASP A 3 -21.57 46.39 15.78
N ASN A 4 -20.74 45.39 15.46
CA ASN A 4 -20.02 44.82 14.29
C ASN A 4 -19.76 43.34 14.68
N SER A 5 -19.93 42.28 13.86
CA SER A 5 -19.10 41.74 12.75
C SER A 5 -17.65 41.39 13.07
N ASP A 6 -17.18 40.32 12.41
CA ASP A 6 -15.80 39.84 12.18
C ASP A 6 -15.42 38.66 13.10
N ASP A 7 -15.36 37.39 12.66
CA ASP A 7 -14.64 36.76 11.53
C ASP A 7 -13.12 37.03 11.61
N GLU A 8 -12.42 36.18 12.36
CA GLU A 8 -10.98 36.26 12.52
C GLU A 8 -10.30 35.30 11.53
N THR A 9 -9.90 35.90 10.41
CA THR A 9 -8.97 35.40 9.41
C THR A 9 -7.59 35.10 10.00
N LEU A 10 -6.95 34.03 9.48
CA LEU A 10 -5.51 33.87 9.47
C LEU A 10 -4.84 35.19 9.04
N ASP A 11 -3.97 35.75 9.88
CA ASP A 11 -2.61 36.16 9.52
C ASP A 11 -1.93 36.91 10.68
N ASN A 12 -0.67 36.52 10.93
CA ASN A 12 0.38 37.12 11.78
C ASN A 12 0.70 36.46 13.14
N LEU A 13 1.77 35.65 13.11
CA LEU A 13 2.78 35.62 14.17
C LEU A 13 4.16 35.67 13.50
N THR A 14 4.73 36.87 13.38
CA THR A 14 6.17 37.08 13.13
C THR A 14 6.92 36.98 14.45
N ASP A 15 7.71 35.92 14.62
CA ASP A 15 8.59 35.72 15.78
C ASP A 15 10.01 36.28 15.49
N PRO A 16 10.58 37.18 16.33
CA PRO A 16 11.88 37.84 16.11
C PRO A 16 13.13 36.95 16.30
N GLN A 17 13.00 35.62 16.27
CA GLN A 17 14.09 34.70 16.60
C GLN A 17 14.88 34.19 15.38
N LEU A 18 14.49 34.52 14.14
CA LEU A 18 15.17 34.05 12.93
C LEU A 18 16.34 34.96 12.48
N GLU A 19 16.39 36.22 12.94
CA GLU A 19 17.44 37.17 12.53
C GLU A 19 18.73 37.03 13.37
N ASN A 20 18.64 36.46 14.57
CA ASN A 20 19.78 36.31 15.49
C ASN A 20 20.66 35.06 15.25
N LEU A 21 20.27 34.15 14.35
CA LEU A 21 21.06 32.94 14.04
C LEU A 21 21.97 33.10 12.82
N MET A 22 21.89 34.22 12.10
CA MET A 22 22.77 34.51 10.95
C MET A 22 23.99 35.37 11.30
N GLU A 23 24.06 35.96 12.49
CA GLU A 23 25.18 36.83 12.90
C GLU A 23 26.31 36.13 13.68
N GLU A 24 26.15 34.85 14.09
CA GLU A 24 27.10 34.16 15.00
C GLU A 24 28.00 33.10 14.33
N ALA A 25 28.34 33.26 13.04
CA ALA A 25 29.23 32.31 12.33
C ALA A 25 30.40 32.95 11.57
N ILE A 26 30.83 34.17 11.93
CA ILE A 26 32.10 34.74 11.45
C ILE A 26 32.88 35.32 12.64
N SER A 27 33.57 34.45 13.36
CA SER A 27 34.66 34.85 14.27
C SER A 27 35.65 33.71 14.44
N ILE A 28 36.79 33.79 13.73
CA ILE A 28 38.00 33.03 14.06
C ILE A 28 39.23 33.93 13.88
N ASN A 29 39.78 34.32 15.03
CA ASN A 29 41.19 34.55 15.42
C ASN A 29 42.08 35.58 14.69
N GLU A 30 42.28 36.70 15.37
CA GLU A 30 43.52 37.49 15.31
C GLU A 30 44.66 36.75 16.02
N THR A 31 45.83 36.69 15.39
CA THR A 31 47.11 36.47 16.08
C THR A 31 48.11 37.48 15.53
N ASP A 32 48.73 38.23 16.45
CA ASP A 32 49.66 39.31 16.19
C ASP A 32 50.77 38.96 15.19
N THR A 33 51.02 39.84 14.22
CA THR A 33 52.34 39.93 13.59
C THR A 33 52.71 41.37 13.27
N VAL A 34 53.87 41.74 13.80
CA VAL A 34 54.60 43.01 13.71
C VAL A 34 54.67 43.54 12.27
N ILE A 35 54.34 44.81 12.06
CA ILE A 35 54.52 45.54 10.78
C ILE A 35 56.00 45.92 10.61
N PRO A 36 56.75 45.37 9.63
CA PRO A 36 57.99 45.97 9.20
C PRO A 36 57.67 47.15 8.25
N LYS A 37 58.26 48.30 8.51
CA LYS A 37 58.27 49.45 7.57
C LYS A 37 58.96 49.00 6.28
N GLN A 38 58.21 48.71 5.23
CA GLN A 38 58.75 48.38 3.91
C GLN A 38 59.17 49.67 3.20
N GLU A 39 60.46 49.77 2.89
CA GLU A 39 60.99 50.73 1.92
C GLU A 39 60.29 50.52 0.57
N THR A 40 59.96 51.63 -0.10
CA THR A 40 59.50 51.64 -1.49
C THR A 40 60.66 51.27 -2.41
N GLU A 41 61.00 49.98 -2.43
CA GLU A 41 61.79 49.39 -3.49
C GLU A 41 60.83 49.00 -4.61
N ASN A 42 61.15 49.47 -5.81
CA ASN A 42 60.41 49.31 -7.07
C ASN A 42 59.45 48.12 -7.08
N MET A 43 58.14 48.41 -7.06
CA MET A 43 57.12 47.45 -7.47
C MET A 43 57.46 47.06 -8.91
N GLU A 44 58.15 45.95 -9.08
CA GLU A 44 58.35 45.30 -10.36
C GLU A 44 56.94 45.00 -10.87
N VAL A 45 56.47 45.87 -11.76
CA VAL A 45 55.25 45.67 -12.51
C VAL A 45 55.49 44.39 -13.27
N HIS A 46 54.97 43.27 -12.76
CA HIS A 46 54.94 42.03 -13.52
C HIS A 46 54.29 42.40 -14.84
N HIS A 47 55.11 42.45 -15.89
CA HIS A 47 54.63 42.53 -17.24
C HIS A 47 53.60 41.42 -17.36
N HIS A 48 52.32 41.78 -17.50
CA HIS A 48 51.34 40.86 -18.06
C HIS A 48 52.07 40.23 -19.24
N PRO A 49 52.18 38.88 -19.31
CA PRO A 49 52.76 38.25 -20.47
C PRO A 49 52.03 38.90 -21.64
N ASN A 50 52.76 39.59 -22.50
CA ASN A 50 52.24 40.01 -23.79
C ASN A 50 51.95 38.69 -24.51
N LEU A 51 50.81 38.07 -24.17
CA LEU A 51 50.04 37.20 -25.02
C LEU A 51 49.74 38.09 -26.21
N HIS A 52 50.71 38.17 -27.12
CA HIS A 52 50.46 38.48 -28.50
C HIS A 52 49.41 37.48 -28.93
N HIS A 53 48.14 37.82 -28.70
CA HIS A 53 47.01 37.16 -29.29
C HIS A 53 47.13 37.47 -30.78
N LYS A 54 47.97 36.69 -31.48
CA LYS A 54 47.78 36.48 -32.90
C LYS A 54 46.31 36.18 -33.06
N LYS A 55 45.60 36.95 -33.89
CA LYS A 55 44.21 36.69 -34.22
C LYS A 55 44.11 35.22 -34.60
N LYS A 56 43.49 34.41 -33.75
CA LYS A 56 43.31 32.98 -34.02
C LYS A 56 42.52 32.89 -35.31
N HIS A 57 42.91 31.97 -36.19
CA HIS A 57 42.13 31.73 -37.39
C HIS A 57 40.74 31.25 -36.97
N TRP A 58 39.69 31.65 -37.68
CA TRP A 58 38.31 31.24 -37.38
C TRP A 58 38.15 29.71 -37.20
N LYS A 59 38.99 28.93 -37.89
CA LYS A 59 39.10 27.47 -37.73
C LYS A 59 39.49 27.02 -36.31
N GLU A 60 40.38 27.75 -35.63
CA GLU A 60 40.78 27.43 -34.25
C GLU A 60 39.64 27.70 -33.27
N TYR A 61 38.91 28.82 -33.43
CA TYR A 61 37.69 29.08 -32.64
C TYR A 61 36.61 28.02 -32.87
N PHE A 62 36.43 27.57 -34.11
CA PHE A 62 35.48 26.50 -34.41
C PHE A 62 35.91 25.16 -33.79
N LEU A 63 37.20 24.83 -33.80
CA LEU A 63 37.72 23.62 -33.15
C LEU A 63 37.62 23.70 -31.63
N GLU A 64 37.85 24.87 -31.03
CA GLU A 64 37.64 25.10 -29.59
C GLU A 64 36.18 24.97 -29.20
N PHE A 65 35.27 25.56 -29.99
CA PHE A 65 33.83 25.35 -29.83
C PHE A 65 33.49 23.86 -29.96
N LEU A 66 33.97 23.18 -31.00
CA LEU A 66 33.68 21.77 -31.24
C LEU A 66 34.20 20.88 -30.10
N MET A 67 35.37 21.18 -29.55
CA MET A 67 35.94 20.46 -28.41
C MET A 67 35.04 20.58 -27.18
N ILE A 68 34.64 21.81 -26.80
CA ILE A 68 33.79 22.06 -25.64
C ILE A 68 32.39 21.49 -25.87
N PHE A 69 31.81 21.71 -27.05
CA PHE A 69 30.51 21.19 -27.44
C PHE A 69 30.47 19.67 -27.37
N LEU A 70 31.49 18.99 -27.91
CA LEU A 70 31.59 17.54 -27.88
C LEU A 70 31.81 17.02 -26.46
N ALA A 71 32.64 17.69 -25.65
CA ALA A 71 32.85 17.31 -24.24
C ALA A 71 31.54 17.37 -23.43
N VAL A 72 30.78 18.46 -23.54
CA VAL A 72 29.50 18.62 -22.84
C VAL A 72 28.44 17.65 -23.39
N THR A 73 28.35 17.51 -24.71
CA THR A 73 27.38 16.60 -25.35
C THR A 73 27.67 15.14 -25.00
N MET A 74 28.94 14.71 -25.01
CA MET A 74 29.33 13.36 -24.60
C MET A 74 29.08 13.13 -23.11
N GLY A 75 29.34 14.12 -22.25
CA GLY A 75 28.99 14.04 -20.83
C GLY A 75 27.49 13.77 -20.61
N PHE A 76 26.63 14.52 -21.32
CA PHE A 76 25.18 14.33 -21.27
C PHE A 76 24.75 12.95 -21.81
N ILE A 77 25.30 12.51 -22.94
CA ILE A 77 24.98 11.18 -23.51
C ILE A 77 25.44 10.07 -22.57
N ALA A 78 26.65 10.17 -22.02
CA ALA A 78 27.19 9.17 -21.10
C ALA A 78 26.34 9.06 -19.82
N GLU A 79 25.88 10.19 -19.29
CA GLU A 79 24.99 10.21 -18.12
C GLU A 79 23.65 9.54 -18.42
N ASN A 80 23.00 9.89 -19.54
CA ASN A 80 21.74 9.26 -19.95
C ASN A 80 21.88 7.73 -20.13
N ILE A 81 22.99 7.27 -20.73
CA ILE A 81 23.24 5.84 -20.91
C ILE A 81 23.46 5.16 -19.54
N ARG A 82 24.27 5.77 -18.66
CA ARG A 82 24.55 5.24 -17.32
C ARG A 82 23.27 5.14 -16.48
N GLU A 83 22.45 6.19 -16.50
CA GLU A 83 21.16 6.24 -15.81
C GLU A 83 20.23 5.16 -16.35
N HIS A 84 20.08 5.05 -17.68
CA HIS A 84 19.24 4.04 -18.30
C HIS A 84 19.61 2.61 -17.88
N ILE A 85 20.90 2.27 -17.92
CA ILE A 85 21.39 0.94 -17.49
C ILE A 85 21.11 0.70 -16.00
N THR A 86 21.30 1.73 -15.16
CA THR A 86 21.08 1.63 -13.72
C THR A 86 19.60 1.42 -13.41
N GLU A 87 18.72 2.14 -14.09
CA GLU A 87 17.27 2.01 -13.93
C GLU A 87 16.71 0.69 -14.44
N GLU A 88 17.23 0.15 -15.55
CA GLU A 88 16.87 -1.21 -15.98
C GLU A 88 17.25 -2.27 -14.94
N LYS A 89 18.45 -2.15 -14.34
CA LYS A 89 18.89 -3.03 -13.27
C LYS A 89 18.01 -2.90 -12.02
N ASN A 90 17.64 -1.68 -11.64
CA ASN A 90 16.74 -1.45 -10.51
C ASN A 90 15.35 -2.03 -10.78
N ALA A 91 14.81 -1.82 -11.99
CA ALA A 91 13.53 -2.39 -12.38
C ALA A 91 13.52 -3.91 -12.32
N LYS A 92 14.60 -4.58 -12.75
CA LYS A 92 14.76 -6.03 -12.58
C LYS A 92 14.71 -6.45 -11.11
N ARG A 93 15.42 -5.75 -10.22
CA ARG A 93 15.41 -6.04 -8.77
C ARG A 93 14.04 -5.83 -8.12
N PHE A 94 13.32 -4.78 -8.51
CA PHE A 94 11.95 -4.58 -8.04
C PHE A 94 11.02 -5.68 -8.55
N LEU A 95 11.19 -6.12 -9.80
CA LEU A 95 10.42 -7.22 -10.38
C LEU A 95 10.69 -8.56 -9.66
N GLU A 96 11.94 -8.83 -9.28
CA GLU A 96 12.31 -9.99 -8.43
C GLU A 96 11.65 -9.91 -7.04
N THR A 97 11.61 -8.73 -6.45
CA THR A 97 10.94 -8.51 -5.15
C THR A 97 9.43 -8.75 -5.28
N TYR A 98 8.80 -8.21 -6.32
CA TYR A 98 7.39 -8.41 -6.62
C TYR A 98 7.07 -9.89 -6.91
N HIS A 99 7.95 -10.60 -7.62
CA HIS A 99 7.83 -12.04 -7.83
C HIS A 99 7.77 -12.83 -6.52
N ASN A 100 8.67 -12.53 -5.57
CA ASN A 100 8.67 -13.20 -4.27
C ASN A 100 7.40 -12.89 -3.46
N GLU A 101 6.90 -11.66 -3.53
CA GLU A 101 5.63 -11.26 -2.91
C GLU A 101 4.44 -12.03 -3.52
N LEU A 102 4.42 -12.20 -4.85
CA LEU A 102 3.38 -12.99 -5.52
C LEU A 102 3.39 -14.44 -5.06
N LEU A 103 4.55 -15.08 -4.92
CA LEU A 103 4.67 -16.46 -4.42
C LEU A 103 4.12 -16.60 -2.99
N GLN A 104 4.44 -15.65 -2.10
CA GLN A 104 3.87 -15.63 -0.75
C GLN A 104 2.35 -15.46 -0.81
N GLN A 105 1.87 -14.56 -1.68
CA GLN A 105 0.44 -14.33 -1.86
C GLN A 105 -0.28 -15.58 -2.39
N GLN A 106 0.32 -16.40 -3.26
CA GLN A 106 -0.29 -17.66 -3.71
C GLN A 106 -0.59 -18.60 -2.55
N GLN A 107 0.36 -18.78 -1.63
CA GLN A 107 0.15 -19.63 -0.46
C GLN A 107 -0.95 -19.07 0.44
N GLN A 108 -1.00 -17.75 0.62
CA GLN A 108 -2.08 -17.10 1.36
C GLN A 108 -3.44 -17.37 0.71
N LEU A 109 -3.57 -17.17 -0.60
CA LEU A 109 -4.84 -17.40 -1.32
C LEU A 109 -5.36 -18.84 -1.12
N ILE A 110 -4.48 -19.85 -1.15
CA ILE A 110 -4.85 -21.25 -0.88
C ILE A 110 -5.35 -21.42 0.56
N ASN A 111 -4.65 -20.86 1.54
CA ASN A 111 -5.04 -20.96 2.95
C ASN A 111 -6.42 -20.32 3.17
N PHE A 112 -6.68 -19.16 2.56
CA PHE A 112 -7.98 -18.50 2.65
C PHE A 112 -9.07 -19.24 1.88
N GLU A 113 -8.76 -19.87 0.75
CA GLU A 113 -9.71 -20.73 0.04
C GLU A 113 -10.23 -21.84 0.97
N ASN A 114 -9.33 -22.49 1.73
CA ASN A 114 -9.73 -23.52 2.69
C ASN A 114 -10.61 -22.94 3.81
N ARG A 115 -10.25 -21.78 4.37
CA ARG A 115 -11.09 -21.12 5.40
C ARG A 115 -12.50 -20.80 4.91
N PHE A 116 -12.64 -20.33 3.66
CA PHE A 116 -13.97 -20.09 3.10
C PHE A 116 -14.73 -21.39 2.81
N LYS A 117 -14.07 -22.47 2.39
CA LYS A 117 -14.70 -23.80 2.26
C LYS A 117 -15.21 -24.30 3.60
N ASP A 118 -14.42 -24.19 4.65
CA ASP A 118 -14.84 -24.57 6.01
C ASP A 118 -16.05 -23.75 6.45
N LYS A 119 -16.04 -22.43 6.20
CA LYS A 119 -17.18 -21.56 6.47
C LYS A 119 -18.44 -21.97 5.72
N LEU A 120 -18.33 -22.41 4.46
CA LEU A 120 -19.47 -22.96 3.70
C LEU A 120 -20.05 -24.20 4.37
N ILE A 121 -19.20 -25.16 4.70
CA ILE A 121 -19.62 -26.43 5.32
C ILE A 121 -20.36 -26.13 6.64
N VAL A 122 -19.79 -25.25 7.46
CA VAL A 122 -20.40 -24.86 8.74
C VAL A 122 -21.76 -24.18 8.53
N CYS A 123 -21.88 -23.24 7.58
CA CYS A 123 -23.16 -22.57 7.32
C CYS A 123 -24.21 -23.55 6.79
N ASP A 124 -23.83 -24.47 5.91
CA ASP A 124 -24.69 -25.50 5.35
C ASP A 124 -25.25 -26.43 6.46
N SER A 125 -24.36 -26.90 7.35
CA SER A 125 -24.77 -27.71 8.52
C SER A 125 -25.73 -26.96 9.44
N ILE A 126 -25.51 -25.66 9.70
CA ILE A 126 -26.42 -24.86 10.53
C ILE A 126 -27.80 -24.73 9.86
N VAL A 127 -27.83 -24.49 8.55
CA VAL A 127 -29.07 -24.41 7.77
C VAL A 127 -29.85 -25.73 7.84
N GLU A 128 -29.17 -26.87 7.69
CA GLU A 128 -29.77 -28.20 7.82
C GLU A 128 -30.39 -28.43 9.20
N ILE A 129 -29.67 -28.09 10.28
CA ILE A 129 -30.17 -28.19 11.65
C ILE A 129 -31.48 -27.43 11.84
N TYR A 130 -31.53 -26.17 11.37
CA TYR A 130 -32.75 -25.37 11.48
C TYR A 130 -33.87 -25.88 10.57
N ASN A 131 -33.59 -26.38 9.37
CA ASN A 131 -34.60 -26.99 8.51
C ASN A 131 -35.24 -28.23 9.14
N ASN A 132 -34.45 -29.05 9.83
CA ASN A 132 -34.90 -30.30 10.43
C ASN A 132 -35.55 -30.11 11.82
N GLY A 133 -35.51 -28.90 12.39
CA GLY A 133 -36.01 -28.65 13.75
C GLY A 133 -35.16 -29.27 14.84
N GLU A 134 -33.84 -29.37 14.62
CA GLU A 134 -32.91 -30.10 15.48
C GLU A 134 -32.05 -29.19 16.36
N GLU A 135 -32.36 -27.89 16.43
CA GLU A 135 -31.55 -26.90 17.15
C GLU A 135 -31.31 -27.26 18.62
N ASN A 136 -32.33 -27.79 19.31
CA ASN A 136 -32.20 -28.23 20.70
C ASN A 136 -31.43 -29.54 20.86
N LYS A 137 -31.45 -30.42 19.85
CA LYS A 137 -30.67 -31.68 19.87
C LYS A 137 -29.19 -31.43 19.65
N MET A 138 -28.85 -30.38 18.90
CA MET A 138 -27.48 -30.07 18.46
C MET A 138 -26.95 -28.76 19.06
N LEU A 139 -27.42 -28.39 20.26
CA LEU A 139 -27.17 -27.09 20.87
C LEU A 139 -25.67 -26.73 21.00
N ASP A 140 -24.85 -27.65 21.50
CA ASP A 140 -23.40 -27.45 21.66
C ASP A 140 -22.68 -27.28 20.32
N TYR A 141 -23.13 -28.02 19.30
CA TYR A 141 -22.61 -27.89 17.95
C TYR A 141 -23.01 -26.55 17.33
N LEU A 142 -24.25 -26.10 17.54
CA LEU A 142 -24.74 -24.82 17.05
C LEU A 142 -23.94 -23.64 17.63
N GLY A 143 -23.61 -23.64 18.92
CA GLY A 143 -22.80 -22.57 19.53
C GLY A 143 -21.43 -22.43 18.86
N ASN A 144 -20.70 -23.53 18.76
CA ASN A 144 -19.38 -23.56 18.10
C ASN A 144 -19.45 -23.24 16.60
N SER A 145 -20.52 -23.67 15.93
CA SER A 145 -20.72 -23.43 14.50
C SER A 145 -21.14 -21.99 14.21
N ALA A 146 -21.99 -21.40 15.05
CA ALA A 146 -22.36 -19.99 15.00
C ALA A 146 -21.14 -19.08 15.05
N TYR A 147 -20.21 -19.33 15.98
CA TYR A 147 -18.93 -18.63 16.08
C TYR A 147 -18.13 -18.68 14.76
N ARG A 148 -17.91 -19.89 14.23
CA ARG A 148 -17.15 -20.09 12.98
C ARG A 148 -17.86 -19.45 11.78
N ALA A 149 -19.18 -19.49 11.75
CA ALA A 149 -20.00 -18.88 10.70
C ALA A 149 -19.95 -17.34 10.76
N LYS A 150 -20.04 -16.72 11.94
CA LYS A 150 -20.01 -15.25 12.05
C LYS A 150 -18.62 -14.64 11.88
N GLY A 151 -17.56 -15.42 12.13
CA GLY A 151 -16.18 -14.95 12.01
C GLY A 151 -15.86 -14.28 10.66
N ILE A 152 -15.24 -13.10 10.72
CA ILE A 152 -14.82 -12.34 9.55
C ILE A 152 -13.49 -12.88 9.04
N ILE A 153 -13.43 -13.13 7.73
CA ILE A 153 -12.24 -13.61 7.05
C ILE A 153 -11.64 -12.44 6.27
N ASN A 154 -10.66 -11.76 6.88
CA ASN A 154 -9.90 -10.71 6.20
C ASN A 154 -8.66 -11.30 5.53
N ILE A 155 -8.49 -11.01 4.24
CA ILE A 155 -7.37 -11.51 3.43
C ILE A 155 -6.31 -10.39 3.38
N PRO A 156 -5.11 -10.60 3.95
CA PRO A 156 -4.03 -9.65 3.79
C PRO A 156 -3.53 -9.74 2.34
N PHE A 157 -3.52 -8.59 1.68
CA PHE A 157 -2.87 -8.42 0.38
C PHE A 157 -1.70 -7.46 0.55
N ASN A 158 -0.49 -7.97 0.34
CA ASN A 158 0.68 -7.12 0.24
C ASN A 158 0.68 -6.44 -1.14
N THR A 159 0.98 -5.15 -1.17
CA THR A 159 1.12 -4.35 -2.39
C THR A 159 2.39 -3.50 -2.38
N SER A 160 3.27 -3.72 -1.40
CA SER A 160 4.42 -2.84 -1.14
C SER A 160 5.40 -2.82 -2.30
N SER A 161 5.71 -3.99 -2.88
CA SER A 161 6.62 -4.06 -4.03
C SER A 161 6.01 -3.46 -5.30
N TYR A 162 4.71 -3.62 -5.52
CA TYR A 162 4.01 -2.91 -6.60
C TYR A 162 4.09 -1.38 -6.41
N GLU A 163 3.83 -0.89 -5.21
CA GLU A 163 3.89 0.55 -4.90
C GLU A 163 5.30 1.12 -5.09
N GLN A 164 6.33 0.38 -4.71
CA GLN A 164 7.73 0.74 -4.97
C GLN A 164 8.04 0.79 -6.47
N MET A 165 7.53 -0.16 -7.26
CA MET A 165 7.72 -0.15 -8.72
C MET A 165 7.04 1.06 -9.38
N VAL A 166 5.88 1.47 -8.87
CA VAL A 166 5.18 2.66 -9.36
C VAL A 166 5.93 3.94 -8.95
N SER A 167 6.29 4.09 -7.69
CA SER A 167 6.92 5.31 -7.17
C SER A 167 8.33 5.55 -7.71
N SER A 168 9.09 4.48 -7.96
CA SER A 168 10.41 4.54 -8.58
C SER A 168 10.38 4.71 -10.11
N GLY A 169 9.22 4.59 -10.76
CA GLY A 169 9.13 4.59 -12.22
C GLY A 169 9.64 3.31 -12.90
N ALA A 170 9.99 2.26 -12.12
CA ALA A 170 10.53 0.99 -12.61
C ALA A 170 9.65 0.33 -13.69
N LEU A 171 8.32 0.50 -13.62
CA LEU A 171 7.39 -0.04 -14.63
C LEU A 171 7.68 0.44 -16.05
N ARG A 172 8.30 1.61 -16.23
CA ARG A 172 8.68 2.14 -17.56
C ARG A 172 9.79 1.31 -18.22
N TYR A 173 10.64 0.67 -17.41
CA TYR A 173 11.78 -0.13 -17.86
C TYR A 173 11.40 -1.61 -18.10
N ILE A 174 10.17 -2.01 -17.77
CA ILE A 174 9.61 -3.29 -18.19
C ILE A 174 9.07 -3.14 -19.61
N THR A 175 9.88 -3.54 -20.60
CA THR A 175 9.55 -3.40 -22.03
C THR A 175 8.39 -4.30 -22.47
N ASN A 176 8.16 -5.41 -21.75
CA ASN A 176 7.05 -6.31 -21.97
C ASN A 176 5.71 -5.68 -21.55
N VAL A 177 5.02 -5.06 -22.51
CA VAL A 177 3.72 -4.38 -22.30
C VAL A 177 2.67 -5.31 -21.70
N ASN A 178 2.57 -6.55 -22.18
CA ASN A 178 1.60 -7.52 -21.66
C ASN A 178 1.84 -7.84 -20.17
N LEU A 179 3.12 -7.94 -19.76
CA LEU A 179 3.47 -8.14 -18.35
C LEU A 179 3.06 -6.92 -17.52
N ARG A 180 3.40 -5.71 -17.97
CA ARG A 180 3.03 -4.48 -17.27
C ARG A 180 1.51 -4.34 -17.11
N ASP A 181 0.75 -4.62 -18.16
CA ASP A 181 -0.71 -4.55 -18.12
C ASP A 181 -1.30 -5.62 -17.19
N SER A 182 -0.71 -6.82 -17.17
CA SER A 182 -1.09 -7.88 -16.23
C SER A 182 -0.79 -7.50 -14.77
N ILE A 183 0.34 -6.83 -14.51
CA ILE A 183 0.70 -6.34 -13.18
C ILE A 183 -0.35 -5.33 -12.70
N ALA A 184 -0.71 -4.36 -13.55
CA ALA A 184 -1.74 -3.37 -13.24
C ALA A 184 -3.12 -4.01 -13.05
N SER A 185 -3.50 -4.97 -13.90
CA SER A 185 -4.78 -5.69 -13.77
C SER A 185 -4.87 -6.45 -12.45
N TYR A 186 -3.79 -7.13 -12.04
CA TYR A 186 -3.78 -7.85 -10.76
C TYR A 186 -3.87 -6.90 -9.56
N LYS A 187 -3.23 -5.72 -9.61
CA LYS A 187 -3.43 -4.68 -8.59
C LYS A 187 -4.89 -4.25 -8.50
N ASN A 188 -5.56 -4.02 -9.63
CA ASN A 188 -6.98 -3.66 -9.66
C ASN A 188 -7.86 -4.76 -9.05
N GLN A 189 -7.54 -6.04 -9.28
CA GLN A 189 -8.24 -7.16 -8.64
C GLN A 189 -8.07 -7.15 -7.12
N ILE A 190 -6.86 -6.86 -6.62
CA ILE A 190 -6.59 -6.70 -5.18
C ILE A 190 -7.43 -5.56 -4.59
N ASP A 191 -7.46 -4.41 -5.24
CA ASP A 191 -8.19 -3.23 -4.73
C ASP A 191 -9.70 -3.49 -4.71
N PHE A 192 -10.23 -4.12 -5.76
CA PHE A 192 -11.62 -4.56 -5.79
C PHE A 192 -11.93 -5.55 -4.66
N ALA A 193 -11.02 -6.51 -4.41
CA ALA A 193 -11.19 -7.48 -3.34
C ALA A 193 -11.20 -6.80 -1.95
N LYS A 194 -10.31 -5.84 -1.71
CA LYS A 194 -10.28 -5.04 -0.47
C LYS A 194 -11.57 -4.24 -0.28
N ALA A 195 -12.00 -3.50 -1.30
CA ALA A 195 -13.21 -2.68 -1.25
C ALA A 195 -14.45 -3.52 -0.96
N TYR A 196 -14.62 -4.63 -1.68
CA TYR A 196 -15.73 -5.55 -1.45
C TYR A 196 -15.69 -6.17 -0.05
N ASN A 197 -14.52 -6.57 0.45
CA ASN A 197 -14.41 -7.14 1.79
C ASN A 197 -14.86 -6.16 2.87
N ASN A 198 -14.55 -4.87 2.70
CA ASN A 198 -15.01 -3.83 3.63
C ASN A 198 -16.54 -3.69 3.60
N GLU A 199 -17.13 -3.58 2.40
CA GLU A 199 -18.60 -3.46 2.24
C GLU A 199 -19.34 -4.68 2.83
N ILE A 200 -18.83 -5.88 2.57
CA ILE A 200 -19.38 -7.12 3.10
C ILE A 200 -19.25 -7.18 4.62
N THR A 201 -18.10 -6.80 5.17
CA THR A 201 -17.86 -6.79 6.62
C THR A 201 -18.90 -5.96 7.34
N ASP A 202 -19.19 -4.75 6.86
CA ASP A 202 -20.21 -3.89 7.45
C ASP A 202 -21.62 -4.51 7.40
N GLY A 203 -21.96 -5.16 6.28
CA GLY A 203 -23.23 -5.87 6.12
C GLY A 203 -23.36 -7.08 7.07
N LEU A 204 -22.31 -7.88 7.19
CA LEU A 204 -22.25 -9.03 8.11
C LEU A 204 -22.40 -8.58 9.57
N ILE A 205 -21.72 -7.51 9.96
CA ILE A 205 -21.82 -6.94 11.30
C ILE A 205 -23.28 -6.55 11.60
N LYS A 206 -23.90 -5.75 10.72
CA LYS A 206 -25.30 -5.34 10.86
C LYS A 206 -26.26 -6.53 10.96
N ASN A 207 -26.13 -7.51 10.06
CA ASN A 207 -26.98 -8.69 10.06
C ASN A 207 -26.79 -9.53 11.34
N THR A 208 -25.56 -9.62 11.87
CA THR A 208 -25.27 -10.31 13.14
C THR A 208 -25.98 -9.62 14.30
N PHE A 209 -25.99 -8.28 14.32
CA PHE A 209 -26.72 -7.50 15.32
C PHE A 209 -28.24 -7.68 15.21
N GLU A 210 -28.79 -7.67 14.00
CA GLU A 210 -30.23 -7.87 13.80
C GLU A 210 -30.69 -9.27 14.22
N ILE A 211 -29.95 -10.33 13.84
CA ILE A 211 -30.34 -11.69 14.21
C ILE A 211 -30.22 -11.91 15.73
N GLY A 212 -29.20 -11.33 16.38
CA GLY A 212 -29.04 -11.44 17.83
C GLY A 212 -30.13 -10.76 18.67
N LYS A 213 -31.03 -9.97 18.08
CA LYS A 213 -32.23 -9.44 18.77
C LYS A 213 -33.31 -10.51 18.99
N LEU A 214 -33.20 -11.67 18.35
CA LEU A 214 -34.11 -12.79 18.61
C LEU A 214 -33.93 -13.27 20.05
N GLU A 215 -35.01 -13.28 20.82
CA GLU A 215 -35.00 -13.65 22.25
C GLU A 215 -34.29 -14.99 22.51
N ASP A 216 -34.57 -15.99 21.68
CA ASP A 216 -33.99 -17.32 21.81
C ASP A 216 -32.48 -17.40 21.47
N LEU A 217 -31.88 -16.36 20.89
CA LEU A 217 -30.45 -16.34 20.58
C LEU A 217 -29.56 -15.93 21.76
N HIS A 218 -30.13 -15.49 22.89
CA HIS A 218 -29.51 -15.31 24.21
C HIS A 218 -28.08 -14.70 24.24
N ASP A 219 -27.05 -15.53 24.04
CA ASP A 219 -25.61 -15.20 24.13
C ASP A 219 -24.94 -15.08 22.74
N TYR A 220 -25.73 -15.00 21.66
CA TYR A 220 -25.21 -14.88 20.29
C TYR A 220 -24.33 -13.64 20.10
N ILE A 221 -24.74 -12.55 20.75
CA ILE A 221 -24.00 -11.30 20.88
C ILE A 221 -23.64 -11.16 22.36
N PRO A 222 -22.37 -10.91 22.69
CA PRO A 222 -21.94 -10.66 24.07
C PRO A 222 -22.64 -9.41 24.64
N ALA A 223 -22.83 -9.37 25.96
CA ALA A 223 -23.41 -8.21 26.65
C ALA A 223 -22.52 -6.95 26.56
N ASP A 224 -21.20 -7.12 26.39
CA ASP A 224 -20.26 -6.04 26.13
C ASP A 224 -20.02 -5.92 24.62
N THR A 225 -20.55 -4.86 24.02
CA THR A 225 -20.37 -4.51 22.61
C THR A 225 -19.49 -3.27 22.43
N SER A 226 -18.68 -2.92 23.44
CA SER A 226 -17.72 -1.82 23.32
C SER A 226 -16.75 -2.07 22.16
N SER A 227 -16.23 -1.00 21.56
CA SER A 227 -15.29 -1.10 20.43
C SER A 227 -14.00 -1.87 20.75
N SER A 228 -13.69 -2.08 22.03
CA SER A 228 -12.59 -2.90 22.53
C SER A 228 -12.87 -4.40 22.56
N PHE A 229 -14.14 -4.83 22.47
CA PHE A 229 -14.53 -6.23 22.53
C PHE A 229 -14.76 -6.80 21.11
N ASP A 230 -13.95 -7.79 20.71
CA ASP A 230 -14.13 -8.50 19.45
C ASP A 230 -15.31 -9.48 19.54
N PHE A 231 -16.53 -8.95 19.37
CA PHE A 231 -17.77 -9.72 19.45
C PHE A 231 -17.89 -10.82 18.37
N LEU A 232 -17.14 -10.69 17.27
CA LEU A 232 -17.07 -11.70 16.22
C LEU A 232 -16.27 -12.92 16.69
N SER A 233 -15.38 -12.72 17.66
CA SER A 233 -14.62 -13.79 18.30
C SER A 233 -15.34 -14.48 19.48
N HIS A 234 -16.55 -14.04 19.82
CA HIS A 234 -17.35 -14.63 20.91
C HIS A 234 -17.95 -15.97 20.53
N VAL A 235 -17.68 -17.02 21.31
CA VAL A 235 -18.34 -18.33 21.19
C VAL A 235 -19.62 -18.32 22.01
N PRO A 236 -20.81 -18.30 21.37
CA PRO A 236 -22.06 -18.16 22.10
C PRO A 236 -22.41 -19.43 22.88
N VAL A 237 -22.75 -19.26 24.16
CA VAL A 237 -23.33 -20.29 25.00
C VAL A 237 -24.84 -20.33 24.74
N MET A 238 -25.23 -21.15 23.76
CA MET A 238 -26.63 -21.31 23.38
C MET A 238 -27.41 -22.01 24.50
N LYS A 239 -28.60 -21.48 24.83
CA LYS A 239 -29.56 -22.13 25.73
C LYS A 239 -30.65 -22.83 24.91
N PRO A 240 -31.33 -23.85 25.46
CA PRO A 240 -32.43 -24.50 24.76
C PRO A 240 -33.47 -23.46 24.29
N PHE A 241 -33.82 -23.53 23.01
CA PHE A 241 -34.84 -22.72 22.37
C PHE A 241 -36.20 -23.11 22.95
N GLN A 242 -36.94 -22.15 23.51
CA GLN A 242 -38.22 -22.47 24.19
C GLN A 242 -39.29 -22.94 23.21
N LYS A 243 -39.30 -22.37 21.99
CA LYS A 243 -39.87 -22.91 20.73
C LYS A 243 -39.75 -21.86 19.63
N LEU A 244 -38.87 -22.07 18.65
CA LEU A 244 -38.78 -21.18 17.50
C LEU A 244 -40.09 -21.21 16.69
N THR A 245 -40.65 -20.03 16.41
CA THR A 245 -41.72 -19.88 15.42
C THR A 245 -41.19 -20.18 14.02
N GLU A 246 -42.08 -20.55 13.09
CA GLU A 246 -41.73 -20.74 11.69
C GLU A 246 -41.09 -19.49 11.05
N GLU A 247 -41.49 -18.30 11.50
CA GLU A 247 -40.88 -17.05 11.05
C GLU A 247 -39.45 -16.90 11.55
N GLN A 248 -39.20 -17.08 12.85
CA GLN A 248 -37.86 -17.01 13.43
C GLN A 248 -36.91 -18.06 12.81
N ARG A 249 -37.41 -19.28 12.59
CA ARG A 249 -36.66 -20.34 11.90
C ARG A 249 -36.26 -19.92 10.49
N ARG A 250 -37.20 -19.37 9.70
CA ARG A 250 -36.89 -18.85 8.36
C ARG A 250 -35.90 -17.70 8.39
N GLN A 251 -35.98 -16.80 9.38
CA GLN A 251 -35.02 -15.71 9.54
C GLN A 251 -33.61 -16.25 9.80
N LEU A 252 -33.45 -17.21 10.71
CA LEU A 252 -32.17 -17.88 11.00
C LEU A 252 -31.60 -18.58 9.77
N ILE A 253 -32.41 -19.37 9.06
CA ILE A 253 -32.01 -20.03 7.82
C ILE A 253 -31.54 -19.01 6.79
N THR A 254 -32.32 -17.96 6.55
CA THR A 254 -32.01 -16.91 5.57
C THR A 254 -30.70 -16.20 5.91
N PHE A 255 -30.46 -15.93 7.19
CA PHE A 255 -29.21 -15.36 7.67
C PHE A 255 -28.01 -16.23 7.28
N TYR A 256 -28.01 -17.53 7.61
CA TYR A 256 -26.89 -18.42 7.27
C TYR A 256 -26.76 -18.72 5.77
N VAL A 257 -27.88 -18.77 5.02
CA VAL A 257 -27.86 -18.87 3.55
C VAL A 257 -27.18 -17.64 2.93
N SER A 258 -27.42 -16.44 3.45
CA SER A 258 -26.75 -15.23 2.96
C SER A 258 -25.23 -15.25 3.21
N TYR A 259 -24.78 -15.80 4.34
CA TYR A 259 -23.36 -15.97 4.65
C TYR A 259 -22.71 -17.01 3.74
N MET A 260 -23.43 -18.09 3.45
CA MET A 260 -23.00 -19.11 2.50
C MET A 260 -22.82 -18.53 1.09
N ALA A 261 -23.80 -17.76 0.59
CA ALA A 261 -23.71 -17.10 -0.72
C ALA A 261 -22.50 -16.17 -0.81
N GLN A 262 -22.21 -15.41 0.26
CA GLN A 262 -21.05 -14.53 0.33
C GLN A 262 -19.72 -15.31 0.33
N ALA A 263 -19.61 -16.39 1.10
CA ALA A 263 -18.44 -17.25 1.09
C ALA A 263 -18.21 -17.91 -0.29
N GLN A 264 -19.28 -18.31 -1.00
CA GLN A 264 -19.18 -18.81 -2.38
C GLN A 264 -18.66 -17.74 -3.35
N SER A 265 -19.14 -16.49 -3.23
CA SER A 265 -18.66 -15.36 -4.01
C SER A 265 -17.16 -15.12 -3.78
N ASN A 266 -16.72 -15.12 -2.52
CA ASN A 266 -15.31 -14.96 -2.16
C ASN A 266 -14.44 -16.10 -2.69
N LEU A 267 -14.89 -17.36 -2.65
CA LEU A 267 -14.17 -18.50 -3.23
C LEU A 267 -13.97 -18.35 -4.74
N ARG A 268 -15.01 -17.92 -5.47
CA ARG A 268 -14.90 -17.67 -6.91
C ARG A 268 -13.84 -16.60 -7.20
N ARG A 269 -13.84 -15.52 -6.43
CA ARG A 269 -12.86 -14.44 -6.57
C ARG A 269 -11.44 -14.90 -6.25
N LEU A 270 -11.25 -15.62 -5.15
CA LEU A 270 -9.96 -16.20 -4.76
C LEU A 270 -9.37 -17.06 -5.87
N ARG A 271 -10.20 -17.88 -6.52
CA ARG A 271 -9.76 -18.71 -7.65
C ARG A 271 -9.31 -17.88 -8.85
N ILE A 272 -10.04 -16.80 -9.19
CA ILE A 272 -9.66 -15.88 -10.26
C ILE A 272 -8.31 -15.22 -9.93
N MET A 273 -8.17 -14.68 -8.72
CA MET A 273 -6.94 -14.03 -8.27
C MET A 273 -5.76 -14.99 -8.23
N TYR A 274 -5.96 -16.23 -7.78
CA TYR A 274 -4.92 -17.26 -7.79
C TYR A 274 -4.42 -17.55 -9.20
N ASN A 275 -5.34 -17.69 -10.17
CA ASN A 275 -4.98 -17.91 -11.57
C ASN A 275 -4.24 -16.71 -12.16
N SER A 276 -4.69 -15.48 -11.91
CA SER A 276 -4.01 -14.26 -12.35
C SER A 276 -2.61 -14.13 -11.72
N ASN A 277 -2.47 -14.43 -10.43
CA ASN A 277 -1.19 -14.46 -9.74
C ASN A 277 -0.25 -15.49 -10.36
N LYS A 278 -0.71 -16.73 -10.56
CA LYS A 278 0.07 -17.80 -11.18
C LYS A 278 0.56 -17.42 -12.57
N ALA A 279 -0.33 -16.87 -13.40
CA ALA A 279 0.03 -16.39 -14.73
C ALA A 279 1.09 -15.29 -14.67
N LEU A 280 0.97 -14.33 -13.73
CA LEU A 280 1.98 -13.30 -13.51
C LEU A 280 3.33 -13.86 -13.12
N VAL A 281 3.37 -14.81 -12.19
CA VAL A 281 4.61 -15.49 -11.80
C VAL A 281 5.28 -16.15 -13.01
N GLU A 282 4.53 -16.84 -13.87
CA GLU A 282 5.08 -17.43 -15.09
C GLU A 282 5.61 -16.38 -16.08
N MET A 283 4.91 -15.26 -16.24
CA MET A 283 5.35 -14.15 -17.10
C MET A 283 6.62 -13.49 -16.59
N ILE A 284 6.72 -13.26 -15.27
CA ILE A 284 7.90 -12.67 -14.65
C ILE A 284 9.10 -13.62 -14.78
N ASN A 285 8.91 -14.92 -14.56
CA ASN A 285 9.98 -15.90 -14.77
C ASN A 285 10.51 -15.88 -16.20
N ARG A 286 9.65 -15.73 -17.22
CA ARG A 286 10.10 -15.59 -18.61
C ARG A 286 10.86 -14.28 -18.84
N GLU A 287 10.49 -13.21 -18.14
CA GLU A 287 11.14 -11.91 -18.27
C GLU A 287 12.51 -11.87 -17.59
N LEU A 288 12.65 -12.49 -16.41
CA LEU A 288 13.90 -12.50 -15.64
C LEU A 288 14.99 -13.41 -16.26
N ASN A 289 14.58 -14.41 -17.03
CA ASN A 289 15.45 -15.37 -17.71
C ASN A 289 15.91 -14.94 -19.12
N LYS A 290 15.51 -13.75 -19.60
CA LYS A 290 16.08 -13.11 -20.79
C LYS A 290 17.40 -12.43 -20.45
#